data_AF-A0A2Z3I810-F1
#
_entry.id   AF-A0A2Z3I810-F1
#
_cell.length_a   1.000
_cell.length_b   1.000
_cell.length_c   1.000
_cell.angle_alpha   90.00
_cell.angle_beta   90.00
_cell.angle_gamma   90.00
#
_symmetry.space_group_name_H-M   'P 1'
#
loop_
_entity.id
_entity.type
_entity.pdbx_description
1 polymer ?
#
loop_
_entity_poly.entity_id
_entity_poly.type
_entity_poly.pdbx_seq_one_letter_code
_entity_poly.pdbx_strand_id
1 'polypeptide(L)'
;MLSRRTLLTGSLALVFTPVTAALAQQFAGNQAEWSQNYESVSRTRVQRTSTPMVSQEALAATEQMIAYYKNIAARGGWQSVQGVQGLRVGSKSPAVVALRQRLIISGDLDQTAGESPIYDSYVEAGVRRFQARHGISSTGTMTASTVAAMNVPVDVRIRQLEINVARLRSLVAGGLPNRYVVANIPAALVETVEGGVVHTRHAAGVGKSDRQSPLLNTKVVEVNFNPFWTVPASIIKKDLIPKMQKEPNYLTDNKIRIFNGNTELSPSQVNWFSDEATRYRFRQDPGGELNSMGFVRINIPNQHGVYMHDTPSKGIFGDDFRFVSSGCIRVQNVRDYIEWLLKDTPGWSREQIDATFKSGERVDARLAQPVPIHWIYMTAWATPDGLVQFRDDIYNKDGLGNAIPVASRTPTEPDEEMFLQN
;
A
#
# COMPACT_ATOMS: atom_id res chain seq x y z
N MET A 1 -73.61 21.46 50.26
CA MET A 1 -72.84 21.77 51.49
C MET A 1 -71.45 22.21 51.02
N LEU A 2 -71.06 23.48 51.15
CA LEU A 2 -70.20 23.98 52.25
C LEU A 2 -68.99 23.05 52.48
N SER A 3 -67.71 23.40 52.34
CA SER A 3 -67.01 24.70 52.19
C SER A 3 -65.72 24.46 51.36
N ARG A 4 -64.78 25.39 51.07
CA ARG A 4 -64.49 26.75 51.58
C ARG A 4 -63.87 27.64 50.47
N ARG A 5 -63.11 28.68 50.81
CA ARG A 5 -62.25 29.54 49.95
C ARG A 5 -60.77 29.12 50.15
N THR A 6 -59.78 29.48 49.32
CA THR A 6 -59.27 30.86 49.13
C THR A 6 -58.32 30.99 47.93
N LEU A 7 -58.44 32.11 47.21
CA LEU A 7 -57.47 32.67 46.26
C LEU A 7 -56.46 33.55 47.02
N LEU A 8 -55.16 33.46 46.74
CA LEU A 8 -54.23 34.62 46.71
C LEU A 8 -52.84 34.25 46.16
N THR A 9 -52.57 34.80 44.98
CA THR A 9 -51.28 35.25 44.41
C THR A 9 -49.95 34.91 45.09
N GLY A 10 -49.05 34.30 44.31
CA GLY A 10 -47.79 34.94 43.94
C GLY A 10 -46.51 34.55 44.70
N SER A 11 -45.64 33.79 44.04
CA SER A 11 -44.17 33.89 44.12
C SER A 11 -43.52 33.05 43.00
N LEU A 12 -42.26 33.38 42.65
CA LEU A 12 -41.56 32.82 41.49
C LEU A 12 -41.42 31.29 41.56
N ALA A 13 -41.69 30.62 40.45
CA ALA A 13 -41.23 29.26 40.18
C ALA A 13 -40.33 29.27 38.93
N LEU A 14 -39.05 28.97 39.12
CA LEU A 14 -38.14 28.64 38.02
C LEU A 14 -38.66 27.38 37.32
N VAL A 15 -39.04 27.49 36.05
CA VAL A 15 -39.42 26.35 35.24
C VAL A 15 -38.16 25.58 34.84
N PHE A 16 -37.71 24.68 35.71
CA PHE A 16 -36.87 23.57 35.30
C PHE A 16 -37.73 22.57 34.54
N THR A 17 -37.75 22.66 33.21
CA THR A 17 -38.08 21.50 32.38
C THR A 17 -36.96 20.48 32.50
N PRO A 18 -37.26 19.17 32.66
CA PRO A 18 -36.25 18.15 32.55
C PRO A 18 -35.85 18.04 31.07
N VAL A 19 -34.71 18.65 30.71
CA VAL A 19 -34.10 18.42 29.40
C VAL A 19 -33.65 16.96 29.35
N THR A 20 -34.40 16.19 28.56
CA THR A 20 -34.15 14.81 28.18
C THR A 20 -32.70 14.55 27.83
N ALA A 21 -32.19 13.36 28.19
CA ALA A 21 -30.82 12.93 27.92
C ALA A 21 -30.44 13.09 26.43
N ALA A 22 -29.62 14.11 26.14
CA ALA A 22 -29.15 14.44 24.80
C ALA A 22 -27.78 15.16 24.83
N LEU A 23 -26.87 14.73 25.71
CA LEU A 23 -25.48 15.22 25.78
C LEU A 23 -24.49 14.05 25.93
N ALA A 24 -24.54 13.10 24.99
CA ALA A 24 -23.59 11.99 24.90
C ALA A 24 -23.35 11.53 23.44
N GLN A 25 -23.45 12.44 22.46
CA GLN A 25 -23.31 12.08 21.04
C GLN A 25 -22.85 13.25 20.15
N GLN A 26 -21.68 13.82 20.46
CA GLN A 26 -21.07 14.86 19.61
C GLN A 26 -19.54 14.85 19.54
N PHE A 27 -18.90 13.72 19.88
CA PHE A 27 -17.47 13.45 19.66
C PHE A 27 -17.21 12.10 18.97
N ALA A 28 -18.16 11.65 18.14
CA ALA A 28 -18.01 10.50 17.25
C ALA A 28 -18.23 10.97 15.80
N GLY A 29 -17.19 11.56 15.21
CA GLY A 29 -17.20 12.06 13.84
C GLY A 29 -15.83 11.86 13.21
N ASN A 30 -15.82 11.25 12.02
CA ASN A 30 -14.63 10.86 11.23
C ASN A 30 -13.95 9.52 11.60
N GLN A 31 -14.72 8.47 11.84
CA GLN A 31 -14.35 7.16 11.27
C GLN A 31 -15.19 6.93 10.01
N ALA A 32 -14.53 6.81 8.86
CA ALA A 32 -15.18 6.40 7.64
C ALA A 32 -15.40 4.88 7.69
N GLU A 33 -16.56 4.45 8.17
CA GLU A 33 -17.01 3.06 8.05
C GLU A 33 -17.15 2.72 6.56
N TRP A 34 -16.10 2.10 6.01
CA TRP A 34 -16.14 1.46 4.70
C TRP A 34 -16.96 0.18 4.78
N SER A 35 -18.28 0.36 4.84
CA SER A 35 -19.24 -0.69 4.46
C SER A 35 -18.83 -1.25 3.09
N GLN A 36 -18.78 -2.57 2.98
CA GLN A 36 -18.38 -3.28 1.75
C GLN A 36 -19.50 -3.20 0.69
N ASN A 37 -19.72 -2.00 0.17
CA ASN A 37 -20.69 -1.76 -0.90
C ASN A 37 -20.08 -2.20 -2.24
N TYR A 38 -20.52 -3.36 -2.72
CA TYR A 38 -20.06 -3.99 -3.95
C TYR A 38 -20.48 -3.24 -5.25
N GLU A 39 -21.23 -2.13 -5.13
CA GLU A 39 -21.84 -1.42 -6.26
C GLU A 39 -21.75 0.12 -6.16
N SER A 40 -20.57 0.73 -6.35
CA SER A 40 -20.49 2.18 -6.66
C SER A 40 -19.16 2.68 -7.24
N VAL A 41 -18.63 2.09 -8.32
CA VAL A 41 -17.56 2.73 -9.13
C VAL A 41 -17.89 2.72 -10.61
N SER A 42 -18.68 3.70 -11.05
CA SER A 42 -18.86 4.05 -12.46
C SER A 42 -18.41 5.48 -12.74
N ARG A 43 -17.78 5.70 -13.91
CA ARG A 43 -17.27 6.99 -14.43
C ARG A 43 -16.01 7.53 -13.72
N THR A 44 -14.90 6.79 -13.70
CA THR A 44 -13.93 6.87 -14.80
C THR A 44 -13.14 5.56 -14.86
N ARG A 45 -13.45 4.70 -15.84
CA ARG A 45 -12.74 3.44 -16.03
C ARG A 45 -11.39 3.72 -16.70
N VAL A 46 -10.38 4.08 -15.91
CA VAL A 46 -8.98 3.89 -16.35
C VAL A 46 -8.90 2.41 -16.74
N GLN A 47 -8.72 2.16 -18.02
CA GLN A 47 -8.78 0.81 -18.58
C GLN A 47 -7.61 0.03 -17.97
N ARG A 48 -7.91 -0.84 -17.00
CA ARG A 48 -6.88 -1.65 -16.33
C ARG A 48 -6.26 -2.54 -17.40
N THR A 49 -5.09 -2.15 -17.88
CA THR A 49 -4.36 -2.91 -18.89
C THR A 49 -4.20 -4.35 -18.44
N SER A 50 -4.58 -5.30 -19.29
CA SER A 50 -4.36 -6.72 -19.07
C SER A 50 -2.90 -7.12 -19.28
N THR A 51 -2.08 -6.25 -19.87
CA THR A 51 -0.64 -6.50 -20.05
C THR A 51 0.09 -6.52 -18.69
N PRO A 52 0.87 -7.58 -18.41
CA PRO A 52 1.72 -7.65 -17.23
C PRO A 52 2.87 -6.64 -17.27
N MET A 53 3.26 -6.10 -16.11
CA MET A 53 4.40 -5.17 -16.05
C MET A 53 5.74 -5.82 -16.43
N VAL A 54 5.84 -7.15 -16.29
CA VAL A 54 6.94 -7.97 -16.81
C VAL A 54 6.39 -8.80 -17.95
N SER A 55 6.62 -8.37 -19.18
CA SER A 55 6.19 -9.03 -20.41
C SER A 55 7.06 -8.57 -21.58
N GLN A 56 7.05 -9.28 -22.71
CA GLN A 56 7.78 -8.84 -23.91
C GLN A 56 7.15 -7.56 -24.50
N GLU A 57 5.83 -7.47 -24.38
CA GLU A 57 5.00 -6.33 -24.75
C GLU A 57 5.35 -5.09 -23.91
N ALA A 58 5.52 -5.23 -22.59
CA ALA A 58 6.00 -4.15 -21.73
C ALA A 58 7.45 -3.76 -22.04
N LEU A 59 8.32 -4.70 -22.42
CA LEU A 59 9.69 -4.38 -22.84
C LEU A 59 9.68 -3.51 -24.10
N ALA A 60 9.01 -3.96 -25.16
CA ALA A 60 8.90 -3.23 -26.42
C ALA A 60 8.24 -1.85 -26.22
N ALA A 61 7.15 -1.77 -25.44
CA ALA A 61 6.51 -0.50 -25.11
C ALA A 61 7.45 0.45 -24.35
N THR A 62 8.24 -0.07 -23.40
CA THR A 62 9.18 0.78 -22.63
C THR A 62 10.32 1.29 -23.50
N GLU A 63 10.84 0.46 -24.41
CA GLU A 63 11.84 0.86 -25.41
C GLU A 63 11.30 1.93 -26.37
N GLN A 64 10.07 1.78 -26.87
CA GLN A 64 9.39 2.79 -27.69
C GLN A 64 9.22 4.12 -26.92
N MET A 65 8.83 4.06 -25.65
CA MET A 65 8.63 5.26 -24.84
C MET A 65 9.92 5.98 -24.48
N ILE A 66 11.09 5.31 -24.45
CA ILE A 66 12.39 6.00 -24.38
C ILE A 66 12.58 6.92 -25.60
N ALA A 67 12.24 6.46 -26.80
CA ALA A 67 12.34 7.28 -28.01
C ALA A 67 11.37 8.47 -27.98
N TYR A 68 10.15 8.28 -27.47
CA TYR A 68 9.18 9.37 -27.26
C TYR A 68 9.71 10.42 -26.27
N TYR A 69 10.23 10.00 -25.11
CA TYR A 69 10.79 10.93 -24.12
C TYR A 69 12.03 11.66 -24.64
N LYS A 70 12.88 11.00 -25.45
CA LYS A 70 14.00 11.65 -26.16
C LYS A 70 13.51 12.71 -27.17
N ASN A 71 12.36 12.51 -27.81
CA ASN A 71 11.76 13.54 -28.67
C ASN A 71 11.27 14.76 -27.88
N ILE A 72 10.70 14.55 -26.69
CA ILE A 72 10.34 15.63 -25.76
C ILE A 72 11.60 16.41 -25.34
N ALA A 73 12.68 15.72 -24.95
CA ALA A 73 13.95 16.35 -24.58
C ALA A 73 14.53 17.19 -25.74
N ALA A 74 14.54 16.65 -26.96
CA ALA A 74 15.00 17.37 -28.16
C ALA A 74 14.19 18.63 -28.50
N ARG A 75 12.96 18.76 -27.98
CA ARG A 75 12.10 19.96 -28.11
C ARG A 75 12.24 20.94 -26.93
N GLY A 76 13.23 20.75 -26.07
CA GLY A 76 13.46 21.59 -24.87
C GLY A 76 12.82 21.05 -23.58
N GLY A 77 12.30 19.82 -23.60
CA GLY A 77 11.73 19.17 -22.42
C GLY A 77 10.36 19.70 -22.02
N TRP A 78 10.06 19.62 -20.72
CA TRP A 78 8.91 20.30 -20.10
C TRP A 78 9.41 21.34 -19.09
N GLN A 79 8.70 22.47 -19.02
CA GLN A 79 8.98 23.51 -18.04
C GLN A 79 8.52 23.09 -16.63
N SER A 80 9.19 23.64 -15.62
CA SER A 80 8.83 23.44 -14.21
C SER A 80 7.54 24.19 -13.87
N VAL A 81 6.60 23.53 -13.21
CA VAL A 81 5.35 24.15 -12.73
C VAL A 81 5.56 24.73 -11.34
N GLN A 82 5.27 26.02 -11.19
CA GLN A 82 5.39 26.78 -9.94
C GLN A 82 4.05 27.42 -9.55
N GLY A 83 3.83 27.69 -8.26
CA GLY A 83 2.59 28.30 -7.77
C GLY A 83 1.33 27.43 -7.95
N VAL A 84 1.49 26.14 -8.28
CA VAL A 84 0.40 25.19 -8.55
C VAL A 84 -0.06 24.40 -7.32
N GLN A 85 0.68 24.42 -6.21
CA GLN A 85 0.33 23.66 -5.02
C GLN A 85 -1.01 24.13 -4.40
N GLY A 86 -1.88 23.18 -4.03
CA GLY A 86 -3.21 23.44 -3.49
C GLY A 86 -4.30 23.74 -4.53
N LEU A 87 -3.94 23.88 -5.82
CA LEU A 87 -4.91 24.03 -6.90
C LEU A 87 -5.77 22.75 -7.05
N ARG A 88 -7.06 22.98 -7.29
CA ARG A 88 -8.14 22.00 -7.44
C ARG A 88 -9.29 22.61 -8.26
N VAL A 89 -10.31 21.82 -8.61
CA VAL A 89 -11.49 22.29 -9.36
C VAL A 89 -12.04 23.61 -8.81
N GLY A 90 -12.27 24.58 -9.71
CA GLY A 90 -12.75 25.93 -9.40
C GLY A 90 -11.65 26.94 -9.08
N SER A 91 -10.39 26.52 -8.94
CA SER A 91 -9.27 27.45 -8.74
C SER A 91 -9.00 28.28 -9.99
N LYS A 92 -8.77 29.59 -9.83
CA LYS A 92 -8.37 30.50 -10.91
C LYS A 92 -6.96 31.03 -10.62
N SER A 93 -5.99 30.71 -11.48
CA SER A 93 -4.59 31.15 -11.32
C SER A 93 -3.86 31.13 -12.67
N PRO A 94 -2.98 32.10 -12.97
CA PRO A 94 -2.09 32.03 -14.14
C PRO A 94 -1.26 30.73 -14.19
N ALA A 95 -0.93 30.16 -13.02
CA ALA A 95 -0.19 28.90 -12.92
C ALA A 95 -0.92 27.69 -13.55
N VAL A 96 -2.25 27.77 -13.73
CA VAL A 96 -3.02 26.71 -14.42
C VAL A 96 -2.62 26.61 -15.89
N VAL A 97 -2.21 27.70 -16.55
CA VAL A 97 -1.79 27.68 -17.96
C VAL A 97 -0.53 26.81 -18.13
N ALA A 98 0.47 27.03 -17.27
CA ALA A 98 1.68 26.21 -17.23
C ALA A 98 1.36 24.74 -16.87
N LEU A 99 0.41 24.50 -15.96
CA LEU A 99 -0.05 23.14 -15.62
C LEU A 99 -0.71 22.44 -16.83
N ARG A 100 -1.56 23.13 -17.60
CA ARG A 100 -2.16 22.58 -18.83
C ARG A 100 -1.09 22.19 -19.84
N GLN A 101 -0.17 23.10 -20.15
CA GLN A 101 0.96 22.84 -21.06
C GLN A 101 1.80 21.65 -20.57
N ARG A 102 2.10 21.57 -19.27
CA ARG A 102 2.84 20.46 -18.65
C ARG A 102 2.14 19.11 -18.81
N LEU A 103 0.81 19.06 -18.62
CA LEU A 103 -0.01 17.85 -18.78
C LEU A 103 -0.16 17.44 -20.26
N ILE A 104 -0.28 18.41 -21.17
CA ILE A 104 -0.34 18.17 -22.62
C ILE A 104 0.97 17.53 -23.11
N ILE A 105 2.13 18.06 -22.69
CA ILE A 105 3.44 17.52 -23.09
C ILE A 105 3.63 16.06 -22.64
N SER A 106 3.06 15.65 -21.50
CA SER A 106 3.11 14.26 -21.05
C SER A 106 1.91 13.39 -21.42
N GLY A 107 1.00 13.89 -22.26
CA GLY A 107 -0.17 13.14 -22.74
C GLY A 107 -1.28 12.90 -21.70
N ASP A 108 -1.23 13.59 -20.56
CA ASP A 108 -2.24 13.48 -19.50
C ASP A 108 -3.50 14.34 -19.80
N LEU A 109 -3.35 15.36 -20.65
CA LEU A 109 -4.40 16.29 -21.11
C LEU A 109 -4.37 16.43 -22.64
N ASP A 110 -5.55 16.62 -23.25
CA ASP A 110 -5.70 16.79 -24.70
C ASP A 110 -5.16 18.16 -25.17
N GLN A 111 -4.55 18.20 -26.37
CA GLN A 111 -4.03 19.44 -26.97
C GLN A 111 -5.12 20.49 -27.19
N THR A 112 -6.37 20.08 -27.42
CA THR A 112 -7.53 20.96 -27.61
C THR A 112 -8.02 21.61 -26.31
N ALA A 113 -7.48 21.25 -25.15
CA ALA A 113 -7.89 21.81 -23.86
C ALA A 113 -7.51 23.30 -23.65
N GLY A 114 -6.72 23.89 -24.56
CA GLY A 114 -6.41 25.32 -24.59
C GLY A 114 -5.66 25.86 -23.36
N GLU A 115 -5.66 27.18 -23.20
CA GLU A 115 -4.82 27.91 -22.23
C GLU A 115 -5.64 28.62 -21.13
N SER A 116 -6.77 28.04 -20.72
CA SER A 116 -7.62 28.64 -19.68
C SER A 116 -6.91 28.69 -18.31
N PRO A 117 -6.90 29.84 -17.60
CA PRO A 117 -6.35 29.96 -16.25
C PRO A 117 -7.28 29.38 -15.16
N ILE A 118 -8.32 28.65 -15.54
CA ILE A 118 -9.27 27.98 -14.64
C ILE A 118 -8.92 26.51 -14.54
N TYR A 119 -8.79 26.00 -13.32
CA TYR A 119 -8.68 24.58 -13.03
C TYR A 119 -10.09 23.97 -13.14
N ASP A 120 -10.36 23.36 -14.28
CA ASP A 120 -11.64 22.70 -14.60
C ASP A 120 -11.55 21.17 -14.44
N SER A 121 -12.62 20.47 -14.82
CA SER A 121 -12.70 19.00 -14.80
C SER A 121 -11.76 18.32 -15.79
N TYR A 122 -11.33 18.99 -16.86
CA TYR A 122 -10.35 18.43 -17.80
C TYR A 122 -8.95 18.44 -17.18
N VAL A 123 -8.55 19.55 -16.54
CA VAL A 123 -7.30 19.65 -15.77
C VAL A 123 -7.32 18.66 -14.62
N GLU A 124 -8.42 18.55 -13.88
CA GLU A 124 -8.57 17.57 -12.80
C GLU A 124 -8.37 16.13 -13.31
N ALA A 125 -9.05 15.75 -14.40
CA ALA A 125 -8.91 14.42 -14.99
C ALA A 125 -7.46 14.14 -15.44
N GLY A 126 -6.78 15.14 -16.01
CA GLY A 126 -5.36 15.03 -16.36
C GLY A 126 -4.44 14.87 -15.15
N VAL A 127 -4.67 15.64 -14.08
CA VAL A 127 -3.92 15.49 -12.83
C VAL A 127 -4.17 14.13 -12.17
N ARG A 128 -5.41 13.61 -12.20
CA ARG A 128 -5.72 12.25 -11.71
C ARG A 128 -4.99 11.16 -12.52
N ARG A 129 -4.91 11.29 -13.86
CA ARG A 129 -4.11 10.38 -14.71
C ARG A 129 -2.62 10.45 -14.36
N PHE A 130 -2.08 11.67 -14.25
CA PHE A 130 -0.70 11.91 -13.87
C PHE A 130 -0.38 11.27 -12.50
N GLN A 131 -1.22 11.51 -11.49
CA GLN A 131 -1.07 10.95 -10.15
C GLN A 131 -1.07 9.42 -10.18
N ALA A 132 -2.07 8.80 -10.83
CA ALA A 132 -2.19 7.35 -10.91
C ALA A 132 -0.95 6.69 -11.52
N ARG A 133 -0.43 7.22 -12.63
CA ARG A 133 0.76 6.66 -13.29
C ARG A 133 2.08 6.96 -12.56
N HIS A 134 2.09 7.89 -11.60
CA HIS A 134 3.22 8.11 -10.69
C HIS A 134 3.10 7.37 -9.34
N GLY A 135 2.02 6.62 -9.11
CA GLY A 135 1.76 5.94 -7.84
C GLY A 135 1.31 6.87 -6.70
N ILE A 136 0.81 8.06 -7.03
CA ILE A 136 0.28 9.07 -6.09
C ILE A 136 -1.24 8.92 -5.98
N SER A 137 -1.80 9.16 -4.81
CA SER A 137 -3.24 9.24 -4.57
C SER A 137 -3.91 10.16 -5.58
N SER A 138 -4.78 9.57 -6.40
CA SER A 138 -5.37 10.20 -7.59
C SER A 138 -6.54 11.13 -7.22
N THR A 139 -6.24 12.09 -6.35
CA THR A 139 -7.17 13.04 -5.72
C THR A 139 -7.63 14.16 -6.65
N GLY A 140 -6.92 14.43 -7.74
CA GLY A 140 -7.18 15.59 -8.61
C GLY A 140 -6.84 16.93 -7.95
N THR A 141 -6.15 16.92 -6.81
CA THR A 141 -5.62 18.13 -6.16
C THR A 141 -4.10 18.18 -6.32
N MET A 142 -3.55 19.36 -6.59
CA MET A 142 -2.11 19.58 -6.71
C MET A 142 -1.40 19.53 -5.35
N THR A 143 -1.17 18.33 -4.84
CA THR A 143 -0.36 18.10 -3.63
C THR A 143 1.11 18.46 -3.86
N ALA A 144 1.87 18.69 -2.78
CA ALA A 144 3.33 18.86 -2.86
C ALA A 144 4.00 17.69 -3.60
N SER A 145 3.51 16.46 -3.38
CA SER A 145 3.95 15.26 -4.10
C SER A 145 3.71 15.35 -5.60
N THR A 146 2.49 15.73 -6.02
CA THR A 146 2.16 15.90 -7.45
C THR A 146 3.09 16.92 -8.12
N VAL A 147 3.38 18.05 -7.44
CA VAL A 147 4.28 19.09 -7.95
C VAL A 147 5.72 18.59 -8.06
N ALA A 148 6.24 17.89 -7.05
CA ALA A 148 7.57 17.30 -7.08
C ALA A 148 7.73 16.32 -8.26
N ALA A 149 6.77 15.41 -8.46
CA ALA A 149 6.78 14.46 -9.56
C ALA A 149 6.72 15.10 -10.96
N MET A 150 5.94 16.18 -11.12
CA MET A 150 5.84 16.93 -12.39
C MET A 150 7.15 17.63 -12.76
N ASN A 151 7.89 18.10 -11.75
CA ASN A 151 9.10 18.88 -11.89
C ASN A 151 10.39 18.04 -12.00
N VAL A 152 10.29 16.71 -11.98
CA VAL A 152 11.42 15.82 -12.36
C VAL A 152 11.76 16.06 -13.84
N PRO A 153 13.02 16.42 -14.19
CA PRO A 153 13.40 16.70 -15.57
C PRO A 153 13.24 15.50 -16.52
N VAL A 154 13.03 15.79 -17.81
CA VAL A 154 12.86 14.74 -18.84
C VAL A 154 14.07 13.82 -18.95
N ASP A 155 15.30 14.34 -18.83
CA ASP A 155 16.53 13.54 -18.90
C ASP A 155 16.65 12.55 -17.73
N VAL A 156 16.14 12.91 -16.55
CA VAL A 156 16.07 11.99 -15.40
C VAL A 156 15.07 10.87 -15.70
N ARG A 157 13.90 11.19 -16.28
CA ARG A 157 12.91 10.18 -16.69
C ARG A 157 13.42 9.26 -17.82
N ILE A 158 14.19 9.78 -18.78
CA ILE A 158 14.86 8.98 -19.81
C ILE A 158 15.82 7.97 -19.17
N ARG A 159 16.73 8.43 -18.30
CA ARG A 159 17.68 7.54 -17.61
C ARG A 159 16.95 6.51 -16.73
N GLN A 160 15.87 6.93 -16.05
CA GLN A 160 15.03 6.03 -15.27
C GLN A 160 14.43 4.92 -16.15
N LEU A 161 13.92 5.25 -17.34
CA LEU A 161 13.44 4.24 -18.30
C LEU A 161 14.57 3.33 -18.82
N GLU A 162 15.73 3.88 -19.17
CA GLU A 162 16.86 3.11 -19.69
C GLU A 162 17.39 2.07 -18.69
N ILE A 163 17.51 2.45 -17.41
CA ILE A 163 17.87 1.54 -16.31
C ILE A 163 16.84 0.40 -16.20
N ASN A 164 15.56 0.73 -16.24
CA ASN A 164 14.50 -0.25 -16.05
C ASN A 164 14.28 -1.15 -17.28
N VAL A 165 14.55 -0.68 -18.50
CA VAL A 165 14.62 -1.53 -19.71
C VAL A 165 15.69 -2.61 -19.55
N ALA A 166 16.87 -2.30 -19.00
CA ALA A 166 17.91 -3.31 -18.74
C ALA A 166 17.46 -4.36 -17.70
N ARG A 167 16.75 -3.94 -16.65
CA ARG A 167 16.16 -4.85 -15.64
C ARG A 167 15.07 -5.72 -16.26
N LEU A 168 14.16 -5.14 -17.04
CA LEU A 168 13.05 -5.83 -17.69
C LEU A 168 13.55 -6.83 -18.73
N ARG A 169 14.54 -6.45 -19.55
CA ARG A 169 15.19 -7.36 -20.51
C ARG A 169 15.80 -8.57 -19.81
N SER A 170 16.48 -8.36 -18.68
CA SER A 170 17.04 -9.46 -17.86
C SER A 170 15.98 -10.41 -17.31
N LEU A 171 14.79 -9.91 -16.96
CA LEU A 171 13.68 -10.72 -16.46
C LEU A 171 13.02 -11.57 -17.56
N VAL A 172 12.86 -11.01 -18.77
CA VAL A 172 12.15 -11.71 -19.88
C VAL A 172 13.06 -12.57 -20.75
N ALA A 173 14.39 -12.41 -20.67
CA ALA A 173 15.36 -13.12 -21.52
C ALA A 173 15.33 -14.65 -21.37
N GLY A 174 14.99 -15.18 -20.20
CA GLY A 174 14.85 -16.62 -19.96
C GLY A 174 13.51 -17.21 -20.41
N GLY A 175 12.60 -16.38 -20.96
CA GLY A 175 11.19 -16.71 -21.10
C GLY A 175 10.44 -16.59 -19.76
N LEU A 176 9.17 -16.22 -19.82
CA LEU A 176 8.29 -16.18 -18.66
C LEU A 176 7.44 -17.45 -18.64
N PRO A 177 7.22 -18.09 -17.48
CA PRO A 177 6.33 -19.23 -17.38
C PRO A 177 4.87 -18.81 -17.67
N ASN A 178 4.00 -19.75 -18.04
CA ASN A 178 2.60 -19.43 -18.33
C ASN A 178 1.83 -18.83 -17.14
N ARG A 179 2.26 -19.13 -15.90
CA ARG A 179 1.61 -18.73 -14.65
C ARG A 179 2.66 -18.31 -13.62
N TYR A 180 2.61 -17.08 -13.13
CA TYR A 180 3.58 -16.52 -12.16
C TYR A 180 3.05 -15.32 -11.38
N VAL A 181 3.82 -14.90 -10.37
CA VAL A 181 3.59 -13.70 -9.58
C VAL A 181 4.75 -12.71 -9.75
N VAL A 182 4.42 -11.43 -9.88
CA VAL A 182 5.39 -10.33 -9.80
C VAL A 182 5.03 -9.44 -8.61
N ALA A 183 5.95 -9.30 -7.66
CA ALA A 183 5.86 -8.28 -6.62
C ALA A 183 6.87 -7.17 -6.94
N ASN A 184 6.37 -6.00 -7.37
CA ASN A 184 7.23 -4.86 -7.66
C ASN A 184 7.34 -3.96 -6.43
N ILE A 185 8.55 -3.88 -5.88
CA ILE A 185 8.83 -3.28 -4.57
C ILE A 185 8.60 -1.76 -4.59
N PRO A 186 9.21 -0.94 -5.48
CA PRO A 186 8.90 0.48 -5.65
C PRO A 186 7.42 0.80 -5.91
N ALA A 187 6.71 -0.07 -6.62
CA ALA A 187 5.29 0.13 -6.89
C ALA A 187 4.38 -0.26 -5.71
N ALA A 188 4.93 -0.99 -4.73
CA ALA A 188 4.19 -1.64 -3.65
C ALA A 188 2.91 -2.31 -4.17
N LEU A 189 3.11 -3.18 -5.17
CA LEU A 189 2.08 -3.82 -6.00
C LEU A 189 2.46 -5.29 -6.28
N VAL A 190 1.50 -6.19 -6.18
CA VAL A 190 1.61 -7.59 -6.61
C VAL A 190 0.67 -7.84 -7.79
N GLU A 191 1.18 -8.38 -8.88
CA GLU A 191 0.41 -8.89 -10.02
C GLU A 191 0.45 -10.42 -10.03
N THR A 192 -0.70 -11.07 -10.21
CA THR A 192 -0.74 -12.46 -10.67
C THR A 192 -0.93 -12.47 -12.18
N VAL A 193 -0.15 -13.30 -12.87
CA VAL A 193 -0.14 -13.38 -14.33
C VAL A 193 -0.40 -14.80 -14.77
N GLU A 194 -1.29 -14.95 -15.74
CA GLU A 194 -1.59 -16.23 -16.36
C GLU A 194 -1.97 -16.08 -17.84
N GLY A 195 -1.47 -16.95 -18.71
CA GLY A 195 -1.80 -16.90 -20.15
C GLY A 195 -1.35 -15.60 -20.83
N GLY A 196 -0.28 -14.96 -20.32
CA GLY A 196 0.20 -13.66 -20.79
C GLY A 196 -0.62 -12.45 -20.32
N VAL A 197 -1.65 -12.63 -19.47
CA VAL A 197 -2.49 -11.53 -18.97
C VAL A 197 -2.50 -11.45 -17.44
N VAL A 198 -2.66 -10.24 -16.91
CA VAL A 198 -2.83 -10.00 -15.47
C VAL A 198 -4.20 -10.48 -15.01
N HIS A 199 -4.21 -11.46 -14.10
CA HIS A 199 -5.42 -12.02 -13.53
C HIS A 199 -5.89 -11.23 -12.30
N THR A 200 -4.99 -10.88 -11.37
CA THR A 200 -5.29 -9.99 -10.23
C THR A 200 -4.17 -8.99 -9.96
N ARG A 201 -4.53 -7.88 -9.31
CA ARG A 201 -3.64 -6.84 -8.81
C ARG A 201 -3.95 -6.54 -7.35
N HIS A 202 -2.93 -6.54 -6.49
CA HIS A 202 -3.06 -6.31 -5.04
C HIS A 202 -2.12 -5.21 -4.60
N ALA A 203 -2.61 -4.21 -3.86
CA ALA A 203 -1.71 -3.29 -3.17
C ALA A 203 -0.88 -4.07 -2.14
N ALA A 204 0.35 -3.62 -1.90
CA ALA A 204 1.28 -4.28 -1.00
C ALA A 204 1.88 -3.32 0.02
N GLY A 205 2.41 -3.87 1.11
CA GLY A 205 3.24 -3.18 2.09
C GLY A 205 4.62 -3.84 2.18
N VAL A 206 5.66 -3.18 1.67
CA VAL A 206 7.02 -3.74 1.51
C VAL A 206 7.98 -3.16 2.55
N GLY A 207 9.25 -3.57 2.52
CA GLY A 207 10.25 -3.20 3.55
C GLY A 207 10.52 -1.69 3.68
N LYS A 208 10.86 -1.22 4.89
CA LYS A 208 11.48 0.10 5.12
C LYS A 208 12.84 0.21 4.44
N SER A 209 13.36 1.42 4.22
CA SER A 209 14.68 1.65 3.61
C SER A 209 15.86 1.08 4.42
N ASP A 210 15.72 0.98 5.75
CA ASP A 210 16.67 0.33 6.67
C ASP A 210 16.45 -1.20 6.82
N ARG A 211 15.37 -1.74 6.22
CA ARG A 211 14.94 -3.14 6.29
C ARG A 211 14.32 -3.57 4.95
N GLN A 212 15.09 -3.37 3.89
CA GLN A 212 14.64 -3.49 2.50
C GLN A 212 14.06 -4.88 2.19
N SER A 213 12.99 -4.94 1.40
CA SER A 213 12.58 -6.18 0.76
C SER A 213 13.67 -6.62 -0.24
N PRO A 214 14.18 -7.86 -0.16
CA PRO A 214 15.19 -8.35 -1.08
C PRO A 214 14.61 -8.59 -2.48
N LEU A 215 15.48 -8.62 -3.49
CA LEU A 215 15.10 -9.12 -4.82
C LEU A 215 15.08 -10.66 -4.76
N LEU A 216 14.04 -11.28 -5.28
CA LEU A 216 13.86 -12.74 -5.23
C LEU A 216 13.47 -13.28 -6.60
N ASN A 217 13.95 -14.48 -6.90
CA ASN A 217 13.46 -15.33 -7.97
C ASN A 217 13.32 -16.75 -7.40
N THR A 218 12.10 -17.12 -7.00
CA THR A 218 11.81 -18.37 -6.28
C THR A 218 10.40 -18.87 -6.62
N LYS A 219 9.82 -19.76 -5.82
CA LYS A 219 8.45 -20.26 -5.98
C LYS A 219 7.66 -20.14 -4.68
N VAL A 220 6.37 -19.84 -4.78
CA VAL A 220 5.39 -20.09 -3.73
C VAL A 220 5.19 -21.61 -3.62
N VAL A 221 5.32 -22.16 -2.42
CA VAL A 221 5.18 -23.62 -2.20
C VAL A 221 3.99 -24.00 -1.32
N GLU A 222 3.51 -23.06 -0.48
CA GLU A 222 2.54 -23.35 0.58
C GLU A 222 1.84 -22.08 1.05
N VAL A 223 0.57 -22.21 1.43
CA VAL A 223 -0.24 -21.18 2.09
C VAL A 223 -0.56 -21.65 3.51
N ASN A 224 -0.04 -20.93 4.50
CA ASN A 224 -0.23 -21.18 5.93
C ASN A 224 -1.45 -20.37 6.42
N PHE A 225 -2.57 -21.04 6.66
CA PHE A 225 -3.79 -20.45 7.25
C PHE A 225 -3.69 -20.36 8.78
N ASN A 226 -4.26 -19.30 9.34
CA ASN A 226 -4.27 -18.94 10.75
C ASN A 226 -2.90 -19.17 11.43
N PRO A 227 -1.81 -18.57 10.91
CA PRO A 227 -0.46 -18.96 11.26
C PRO A 227 -0.02 -18.46 12.65
N PHE A 228 0.79 -19.27 13.33
CA PHE A 228 1.64 -18.76 14.42
C PHE A 228 2.66 -17.77 13.83
N TRP A 229 2.85 -16.61 14.46
CA TRP A 229 3.97 -15.73 14.12
C TRP A 229 5.14 -15.97 15.07
N THR A 230 6.22 -16.56 14.57
CA THR A 230 7.50 -16.57 15.29
C THR A 230 8.26 -15.29 15.00
N VAL A 231 8.46 -14.46 16.01
CA VAL A 231 9.08 -13.13 15.85
C VAL A 231 10.59 -13.27 15.57
N PRO A 232 11.12 -12.72 14.47
CA PRO A 232 12.55 -12.80 14.18
C PRO A 232 13.39 -12.03 15.21
N ALA A 233 14.62 -12.51 15.51
CA ALA A 233 15.55 -11.88 16.45
C ALA A 233 15.85 -10.41 16.13
N SER A 234 15.83 -10.02 14.85
CA SER A 234 15.97 -8.62 14.41
C SER A 234 14.79 -7.73 14.83
N ILE A 235 13.56 -8.26 14.84
CA ILE A 235 12.35 -7.58 15.31
C ILE A 235 12.32 -7.54 16.84
N ILE A 236 12.72 -8.64 17.50
CA ILE A 236 12.89 -8.66 18.95
C ILE A 236 13.83 -7.53 19.37
N LYS A 237 15.00 -7.42 18.71
CA LYS A 237 16.01 -6.41 19.02
C LYS A 237 15.60 -4.98 18.68
N LYS A 238 15.11 -4.74 17.46
CA LYS A 238 14.84 -3.37 16.98
C LYS A 238 13.50 -2.80 17.48
N ASP A 239 12.50 -3.65 17.73
CA ASP A 239 11.12 -3.22 17.94
C ASP A 239 10.57 -3.67 19.30
N LEU A 240 10.63 -4.98 19.64
CA LEU A 240 10.03 -5.46 20.91
C LEU A 240 10.78 -4.99 22.16
N ILE A 241 12.12 -4.99 22.14
CA ILE A 241 12.92 -4.53 23.29
C ILE A 241 12.60 -3.06 23.64
N PRO A 242 12.68 -2.09 22.70
CA PRO A 242 12.28 -0.71 22.98
C PRO A 242 10.79 -0.57 23.37
N LYS A 243 9.89 -1.35 22.75
CA LYS A 243 8.45 -1.29 23.07
C LYS A 243 8.17 -1.77 24.50
N MET A 244 8.79 -2.87 24.94
CA MET A 244 8.62 -3.41 26.29
C MET A 244 9.23 -2.56 27.40
N GLN A 245 10.24 -1.73 27.09
CA GLN A 245 10.75 -0.72 28.02
C GLN A 245 9.73 0.41 28.28
N LYS A 246 8.87 0.73 27.29
CA LYS A 246 7.83 1.76 27.39
C LYS A 246 6.48 1.22 27.86
N GLU A 247 6.11 0.05 27.37
CA GLU A 247 4.78 -0.58 27.53
C GLU A 247 4.94 -2.04 28.00
N PRO A 248 5.16 -2.28 29.31
CA PRO A 248 5.45 -3.62 29.83
C PRO A 248 4.34 -4.68 29.65
N ASN A 249 3.11 -4.25 29.32
CA ASN A 249 1.98 -5.16 29.07
C ASN A 249 1.87 -5.60 27.60
N TYR A 250 2.62 -4.97 26.67
CA TYR A 250 2.44 -5.10 25.23
C TYR A 250 2.35 -6.57 24.74
N LEU A 251 3.21 -7.46 25.23
CA LEU A 251 3.20 -8.88 24.84
C LEU A 251 1.93 -9.61 25.32
N THR A 252 1.45 -9.30 26.51
CA THR A 252 0.23 -9.88 27.11
C THR A 252 -1.02 -9.45 26.35
N ASP A 253 -1.07 -8.17 25.98
CA ASP A 253 -2.19 -7.59 25.23
C ASP A 253 -2.25 -8.19 23.81
N ASN A 254 -1.09 -8.28 23.15
CA ASN A 254 -0.95 -8.81 21.79
C ASN A 254 -0.83 -10.35 21.71
N LYS A 255 -0.99 -11.09 22.82
CA LYS A 255 -0.91 -12.57 22.88
C LYS A 255 0.40 -13.15 22.32
N ILE A 256 1.52 -12.48 22.60
CA ILE A 256 2.87 -12.92 22.25
C ILE A 256 3.50 -13.61 23.47
N ARG A 257 3.82 -14.89 23.31
CA ARG A 257 4.35 -15.78 24.36
C ARG A 257 5.84 -15.97 24.19
N ILE A 258 6.57 -16.07 25.30
CA ILE A 258 8.04 -16.16 25.34
C ILE A 258 8.44 -17.59 25.72
N PHE A 259 9.33 -18.21 24.96
CA PHE A 259 9.80 -19.57 25.23
C PHE A 259 11.32 -19.64 25.28
N ASN A 260 11.85 -20.20 26.37
CA ASN A 260 13.23 -20.67 26.47
C ASN A 260 13.24 -22.20 26.32
N GLY A 261 13.54 -22.67 25.10
CA GLY A 261 13.30 -24.06 24.70
C GLY A 261 11.81 -24.41 24.76
N ASN A 262 11.45 -25.31 25.67
CA ASN A 262 10.06 -25.73 25.94
C ASN A 262 9.42 -25.01 27.13
N THR A 263 10.20 -24.27 27.93
CA THR A 263 9.69 -23.54 29.10
C THR A 263 9.15 -22.18 28.69
N GLU A 264 7.92 -21.88 29.04
CA GLU A 264 7.32 -20.55 28.86
C GLU A 264 7.81 -19.59 29.94
N LEU A 265 8.10 -18.34 29.56
CA LEU A 265 8.56 -17.27 30.45
C LEU A 265 7.52 -16.13 30.49
N SER A 266 7.30 -15.59 31.69
CA SER A 266 6.63 -14.29 31.86
C SER A 266 7.50 -13.15 31.31
N PRO A 267 6.92 -12.10 30.73
CA PRO A 267 7.65 -10.88 30.37
C PRO A 267 8.46 -10.27 31.52
N SER A 268 8.03 -10.47 32.79
CA SER A 268 8.76 -10.00 33.98
C SER A 268 10.04 -10.77 34.30
N GLN A 269 10.29 -11.91 33.64
CA GLN A 269 11.49 -12.73 33.81
C GLN A 269 12.61 -12.40 32.81
N VAL A 270 12.37 -11.48 31.86
CA VAL A 270 13.28 -11.14 30.76
C VAL A 270 13.93 -9.78 31.02
N ASN A 271 15.26 -9.69 30.86
CA ASN A 271 15.95 -8.41 30.98
C ASN A 271 15.81 -7.55 29.71
N TRP A 272 14.77 -6.71 29.69
CA TRP A 272 14.49 -5.75 28.60
C TRP A 272 15.53 -4.64 28.42
N PHE A 273 16.50 -4.47 29.32
CA PHE A 273 17.60 -3.50 29.16
C PHE A 273 18.87 -4.13 28.56
N SER A 274 18.72 -5.27 27.88
CA SER A 274 19.81 -6.02 27.25
C SER A 274 19.33 -6.78 26.01
N ASP A 275 20.26 -7.28 25.19
CA ASP A 275 19.96 -8.18 24.06
C ASP A 275 19.49 -9.59 24.49
N GLU A 276 19.33 -9.89 25.79
CA GLU A 276 18.96 -11.23 26.30
C GLU A 276 17.72 -11.81 25.60
N ALA A 277 16.68 -10.99 25.41
CA ALA A 277 15.43 -11.40 24.76
C ALA A 277 15.64 -12.01 23.37
N THR A 278 16.69 -11.62 22.64
CA THR A 278 17.00 -12.16 21.30
C THR A 278 17.37 -13.66 21.30
N ARG A 279 17.65 -14.22 22.48
CA ARG A 279 17.96 -15.65 22.69
C ARG A 279 16.71 -16.52 22.87
N TYR A 280 15.55 -15.91 23.13
CA TYR A 280 14.29 -16.60 23.37
C TYR A 280 13.42 -16.64 22.10
N ARG A 281 12.55 -17.66 22.01
CA ARG A 281 11.57 -17.76 20.94
C ARG A 281 10.29 -17.04 21.33
N PHE A 282 9.96 -15.99 20.60
CA PHE A 282 8.70 -15.26 20.74
C PHE A 282 7.69 -15.81 19.73
N ARG A 283 6.50 -16.20 20.19
CA ARG A 283 5.41 -16.71 19.34
C ARG A 283 4.12 -15.96 19.62
N GLN A 284 3.57 -15.28 18.61
CA GLN A 284 2.19 -14.84 18.63
C GLN A 284 1.29 -16.02 18.24
N ASP A 285 0.27 -16.28 19.04
CA ASP A 285 -0.72 -17.32 18.73
C ASP A 285 -1.67 -16.84 17.59
N PRO A 286 -2.39 -17.75 16.90
CA PRO A 286 -3.33 -17.36 15.84
C PRO A 286 -4.45 -16.50 16.41
N GLY A 287 -4.89 -15.50 15.64
CA GLY A 287 -5.91 -14.57 16.12
C GLY A 287 -6.48 -13.63 15.06
N GLY A 288 -6.32 -13.94 13.77
CA GLY A 288 -6.83 -13.13 12.67
C GLY A 288 -6.40 -11.67 12.75
N GLU A 289 -7.32 -10.82 13.18
CA GLU A 289 -7.16 -9.37 13.36
C GLU A 289 -6.15 -8.98 14.46
N LEU A 290 -5.85 -9.87 15.40
CA LEU A 290 -4.79 -9.63 16.41
C LEU A 290 -3.39 -10.06 15.95
N ASN A 291 -3.30 -10.99 14.99
CA ASN A 291 -2.02 -11.57 14.58
C ASN A 291 -1.31 -10.65 13.57
N SER A 292 -0.01 -10.40 13.76
CA SER A 292 0.76 -9.49 12.91
C SER A 292 0.88 -9.97 11.45
N MET A 293 0.68 -11.26 11.19
CA MET A 293 0.60 -11.87 9.85
C MET A 293 -0.84 -12.02 9.33
N GLY A 294 -1.82 -11.45 10.04
CA GLY A 294 -3.24 -11.61 9.77
C GLY A 294 -3.67 -13.08 9.77
N PHE A 295 -4.53 -13.43 8.83
CA PHE A 295 -5.05 -14.79 8.69
C PHE A 295 -4.16 -15.73 7.86
N VAL A 296 -3.16 -15.21 7.12
CA VAL A 296 -2.46 -15.99 6.09
C VAL A 296 -0.99 -15.60 5.96
N ARG A 297 -0.11 -16.61 5.89
CA ARG A 297 1.28 -16.47 5.43
C ARG A 297 1.48 -17.30 4.16
N ILE A 298 2.07 -16.71 3.13
CA ILE A 298 2.43 -17.38 1.87
C ILE A 298 3.94 -17.68 1.90
N ASN A 299 4.28 -18.95 1.89
CA ASN A 299 5.64 -19.44 2.07
C ASN A 299 6.40 -19.49 0.74
N ILE A 300 7.56 -18.83 0.71
CA ILE A 300 8.44 -18.66 -0.46
C ILE A 300 9.89 -18.97 -0.06
N PRO A 301 10.42 -20.18 -0.28
CA PRO A 301 11.75 -20.55 0.20
C PRO A 301 12.85 -19.61 -0.33
N ASN A 302 13.60 -18.99 0.58
CA ASN A 302 14.70 -18.06 0.27
C ASN A 302 15.68 -17.92 1.46
N GLN A 303 16.88 -17.44 1.18
CA GLN A 303 17.96 -17.29 2.18
C GLN A 303 17.77 -16.13 3.16
N HIS A 304 16.87 -15.18 2.87
CA HIS A 304 16.61 -14.00 3.72
C HIS A 304 15.52 -14.24 4.77
N GLY A 305 14.83 -15.39 4.75
CA GLY A 305 13.75 -15.72 5.68
C GLY A 305 12.47 -14.90 5.50
N VAL A 306 12.37 -14.08 4.45
CA VAL A 306 11.18 -13.25 4.17
C VAL A 306 10.05 -14.07 3.57
N TYR A 307 8.82 -13.58 3.67
CA TYR A 307 7.61 -14.20 3.14
C TYR A 307 6.59 -13.14 2.74
N MET A 308 5.49 -13.55 2.10
CA MET A 308 4.32 -12.68 1.94
C MET A 308 3.28 -13.04 3.01
N HIS A 309 2.45 -12.10 3.45
CA HIS A 309 1.42 -12.36 4.45
C HIS A 309 0.25 -11.37 4.37
N ASP A 310 -0.84 -11.72 5.05
CA ASP A 310 -1.93 -10.80 5.35
C ASP A 310 -1.52 -9.82 6.46
N THR A 311 -2.34 -8.82 6.74
CA THR A 311 -2.10 -7.89 7.84
C THR A 311 -3.42 -7.39 8.43
N PRO A 312 -3.53 -7.21 9.75
CA PRO A 312 -4.73 -6.61 10.35
C PRO A 312 -4.87 -5.12 10.00
N SER A 313 -3.75 -4.41 9.90
CA SER A 313 -3.66 -2.98 9.60
C SER A 313 -4.01 -2.67 8.14
N LYS A 314 -5.27 -2.88 7.70
CA LYS A 314 -5.70 -2.67 6.30
C LYS A 314 -5.54 -1.22 5.83
N GLY A 315 -5.55 -0.25 6.74
CA GLY A 315 -5.39 1.18 6.42
C GLY A 315 -4.15 1.51 5.60
N ILE A 316 -3.04 0.78 5.81
CA ILE A 316 -1.77 0.99 5.08
C ILE A 316 -1.90 0.91 3.56
N PHE A 317 -2.93 0.23 3.04
CA PHE A 317 -3.13 0.07 1.59
C PHE A 317 -3.75 1.31 0.94
N GLY A 318 -4.28 2.24 1.72
CA GLY A 318 -4.73 3.56 1.26
C GLY A 318 -3.61 4.60 1.17
N ASP A 319 -2.47 4.36 1.82
CA ASP A 319 -1.34 5.29 1.83
C ASP A 319 -0.56 5.29 0.50
N ASP A 320 -0.08 6.48 0.10
CA ASP A 320 0.90 6.62 -0.99
C ASP A 320 2.24 5.93 -0.63
N PHE A 321 2.58 5.91 0.67
CA PHE A 321 3.84 5.37 1.17
C PHE A 321 3.63 4.05 1.94
N ARG A 322 3.93 2.93 1.28
CA ARG A 322 3.68 1.57 1.81
C ARG A 322 4.98 0.81 2.11
N PHE A 323 5.96 1.53 2.65
CA PHE A 323 7.27 1.02 3.05
C PHE A 323 7.30 0.84 4.57
N VAL A 324 6.66 -0.23 5.04
CA VAL A 324 6.18 -0.38 6.43
C VAL A 324 6.66 -1.67 7.10
N SER A 325 7.16 -2.61 6.31
CA SER A 325 7.52 -3.95 6.75
C SER A 325 9.01 -4.05 7.10
N SER A 326 9.41 -5.17 7.69
CA SER A 326 10.82 -5.54 7.87
C SER A 326 11.19 -6.63 6.86
N GLY A 327 11.37 -6.23 5.60
CA GLY A 327 11.70 -7.13 4.48
C GLY A 327 10.54 -7.93 3.88
N CYS A 328 9.61 -8.46 4.68
CA CYS A 328 8.42 -9.19 4.20
C CYS A 328 7.45 -8.29 3.40
N ILE A 329 6.54 -8.91 2.64
CA ILE A 329 5.50 -8.21 1.87
C ILE A 329 4.10 -8.51 2.42
N ARG A 330 3.43 -7.47 2.93
CA ARG A 330 1.99 -7.50 3.26
C ARG A 330 1.18 -7.40 1.97
N VAL A 331 0.07 -8.13 1.83
CA VAL A 331 -0.74 -8.18 0.60
C VAL A 331 -2.21 -7.82 0.88
N GLN A 332 -2.75 -6.84 0.17
CA GLN A 332 -4.18 -6.49 0.18
C GLN A 332 -5.00 -7.61 -0.48
N ASN A 333 -6.27 -7.81 -0.09
CA ASN A 333 -7.19 -8.77 -0.71
C ASN A 333 -6.60 -10.19 -0.84
N VAL A 334 -5.86 -10.61 0.18
CA VAL A 334 -5.10 -11.87 0.21
C VAL A 334 -5.92 -13.12 -0.16
N ARG A 335 -7.25 -13.10 0.07
CA ARG A 335 -8.17 -14.20 -0.29
C ARG A 335 -8.16 -14.48 -1.80
N ASP A 336 -8.28 -13.44 -2.62
CA ASP A 336 -8.30 -13.57 -4.07
C ASP A 336 -6.90 -13.96 -4.61
N TYR A 337 -5.84 -13.50 -3.93
CA TYR A 337 -4.47 -13.91 -4.22
C TYR A 337 -4.25 -15.41 -3.96
N ILE A 338 -4.68 -15.93 -2.81
CA ILE A 338 -4.49 -17.35 -2.47
C ILE A 338 -5.46 -18.29 -3.17
N GLU A 339 -6.68 -17.85 -3.50
CA GLU A 339 -7.57 -18.60 -4.39
C GLU A 339 -6.88 -18.81 -5.74
N TRP A 340 -6.35 -17.72 -6.34
CA TRP A 340 -5.60 -17.85 -7.58
C TRP A 340 -4.36 -18.72 -7.43
N LEU A 341 -3.65 -18.70 -6.29
CA LEU A 341 -2.50 -19.61 -6.03
C LEU A 341 -2.92 -21.08 -5.90
N LEU A 342 -3.99 -21.35 -5.17
CA LEU A 342 -4.43 -22.70 -4.80
C LEU A 342 -5.35 -23.37 -5.83
N LYS A 343 -5.84 -22.65 -6.85
CA LYS A 343 -6.82 -23.15 -7.84
C LYS A 343 -6.56 -24.54 -8.44
N ASP A 344 -5.29 -24.92 -8.64
CA ASP A 344 -4.87 -26.20 -9.23
C ASP A 344 -4.54 -27.25 -8.14
N THR A 345 -4.83 -26.95 -6.88
CA THR A 345 -4.55 -27.80 -5.71
C THR A 345 -5.85 -28.46 -5.25
N PRO A 346 -5.99 -29.80 -5.39
CA PRO A 346 -7.21 -30.50 -5.01
C PRO A 346 -7.64 -30.20 -3.57
N GLY A 347 -8.94 -30.03 -3.37
CA GLY A 347 -9.55 -29.70 -2.08
C GLY A 347 -9.66 -28.21 -1.77
N TRP A 348 -8.96 -27.31 -2.47
CA TRP A 348 -8.96 -25.88 -2.17
C TRP A 348 -9.88 -25.06 -3.09
N SER A 349 -11.19 -25.31 -3.01
CA SER A 349 -12.19 -24.41 -3.60
C SER A 349 -12.32 -23.10 -2.82
N ARG A 350 -12.99 -22.08 -3.39
CA ARG A 350 -13.25 -20.81 -2.70
C ARG A 350 -14.03 -21.02 -1.40
N GLU A 351 -15.00 -21.93 -1.40
CA GLU A 351 -15.80 -22.30 -0.23
C GLU A 351 -14.93 -22.95 0.85
N GLN A 352 -14.02 -23.85 0.48
CA GLN A 352 -13.09 -24.46 1.45
C GLN A 352 -12.11 -23.43 2.02
N ILE A 353 -11.60 -22.53 1.19
CA ILE A 353 -10.77 -21.40 1.65
C ILE A 353 -11.55 -20.58 2.69
N ASP A 354 -12.74 -20.09 2.34
CA ASP A 354 -13.56 -19.27 3.25
C ASP A 354 -14.01 -20.04 4.51
N ALA A 355 -14.20 -21.36 4.44
CA ALA A 355 -14.45 -22.21 5.60
C ALA A 355 -13.21 -22.30 6.53
N THR A 356 -12.00 -22.44 5.98
CA THR A 356 -10.74 -22.48 6.75
C THR A 356 -10.40 -21.13 7.40
N PHE A 357 -10.79 -19.99 6.81
CA PHE A 357 -10.75 -18.70 7.51
C PHE A 357 -11.72 -18.70 8.71
N LYS A 358 -12.95 -19.19 8.52
CA LYS A 358 -14.00 -19.18 9.56
C LYS A 358 -13.75 -20.13 10.71
N SER A 359 -13.08 -21.27 10.50
CA SER A 359 -12.77 -22.22 11.57
C SER A 359 -11.71 -21.69 12.55
N GLY A 360 -10.86 -20.75 12.12
CA GLY A 360 -9.71 -20.29 12.89
C GLY A 360 -8.60 -21.34 13.04
N GLU A 361 -8.76 -22.53 12.47
CA GLU A 361 -7.81 -23.63 12.62
C GLU A 361 -6.52 -23.39 11.84
N ARG A 362 -5.40 -23.81 12.43
CA ARG A 362 -4.07 -23.76 11.81
C ARG A 362 -3.99 -24.84 10.73
N VAL A 363 -4.07 -24.47 9.46
CA VAL A 363 -3.99 -25.39 8.31
C VAL A 363 -2.86 -24.97 7.37
N ASP A 364 -2.12 -25.95 6.83
CA ASP A 364 -1.04 -25.72 5.88
C ASP A 364 -1.38 -26.34 4.51
N ALA A 365 -1.67 -25.47 3.56
CA ALA A 365 -2.07 -25.81 2.20
C ALA A 365 -0.84 -25.81 1.29
N ARG A 366 -0.22 -26.98 1.11
CA ARG A 366 0.87 -27.14 0.15
C ARG A 366 0.31 -27.11 -1.28
N LEU A 367 0.86 -26.24 -2.13
CA LEU A 367 0.45 -26.12 -3.53
C LEU A 367 0.77 -27.40 -4.30
N ALA A 368 -0.16 -27.88 -5.12
CA ALA A 368 0.07 -29.03 -6.00
C ALA A 368 1.13 -28.76 -7.06
N GLN A 369 1.23 -27.51 -7.53
CA GLN A 369 2.28 -27.01 -8.41
C GLN A 369 2.85 -25.71 -7.84
N PRO A 370 4.14 -25.67 -7.45
CA PRO A 370 4.77 -24.44 -6.94
C PRO A 370 4.80 -23.32 -7.98
N VAL A 371 4.20 -22.17 -7.65
CA VAL A 371 4.03 -21.04 -8.57
C VAL A 371 5.28 -20.14 -8.55
N PRO A 372 5.95 -19.88 -9.70
CA PRO A 372 7.06 -18.95 -9.77
C PRO A 372 6.70 -17.54 -9.28
N ILE A 373 7.62 -16.92 -8.53
CA ILE A 373 7.45 -15.57 -8.00
C ILE A 373 8.76 -14.77 -8.13
N HIS A 374 8.60 -13.55 -8.63
CA HIS A 374 9.69 -12.58 -8.78
C HIS A 374 9.41 -11.36 -7.89
N TRP A 375 10.30 -11.09 -6.93
CA TRP A 375 10.33 -9.80 -6.23
C TRP A 375 11.32 -8.90 -6.95
N ILE A 376 10.81 -7.86 -7.60
CA ILE A 376 11.55 -7.02 -8.53
C ILE A 376 11.61 -5.58 -8.06
N TYR A 377 12.52 -4.81 -8.66
CA TYR A 377 12.67 -3.39 -8.42
C TYR A 377 12.54 -2.63 -9.74
N MET A 378 11.31 -2.25 -10.08
CA MET A 378 11.00 -1.53 -11.31
C MET A 378 10.40 -0.16 -11.00
N THR A 379 11.16 0.90 -11.23
CA THR A 379 10.77 2.29 -10.94
C THR A 379 10.22 3.02 -12.16
N ALA A 380 10.36 2.47 -13.36
CA ALA A 380 9.70 2.94 -14.57
C ALA A 380 9.40 1.79 -15.53
N TRP A 381 8.22 1.77 -16.15
CA TRP A 381 7.85 0.84 -17.22
C TRP A 381 6.69 1.41 -18.04
N ALA A 382 6.51 0.94 -19.27
CA ALA A 382 5.35 1.28 -20.09
C ALA A 382 4.53 0.04 -20.44
N THR A 383 3.27 0.26 -20.80
CA THR A 383 2.39 -0.76 -21.38
C THR A 383 1.99 -0.38 -22.81
N PRO A 384 1.49 -1.34 -23.64
CA PRO A 384 1.17 -1.10 -25.05
C PRO A 384 0.08 -0.05 -25.32
N ASP A 385 -0.63 0.40 -24.28
CA ASP A 385 -1.53 1.56 -24.31
C ASP A 385 -0.80 2.92 -24.33
N GLY A 386 0.54 2.92 -24.36
CA GLY A 386 1.39 4.12 -24.41
C GLY A 386 1.56 4.80 -23.05
N LEU A 387 1.01 4.25 -21.97
CA LEU A 387 1.09 4.84 -20.64
C LEU A 387 2.39 4.44 -19.94
N VAL A 388 3.23 5.45 -19.64
CA VAL A 388 4.44 5.27 -18.83
C VAL A 388 4.14 5.45 -17.35
N GLN A 389 4.39 4.38 -16.61
CA GLN A 389 4.38 4.32 -15.16
C GLN A 389 5.74 4.75 -14.60
N PHE A 390 5.72 5.53 -13.53
CA PHE A 390 6.91 5.90 -12.74
C PHE A 390 6.63 5.68 -11.25
N ARG A 391 7.67 5.33 -10.49
CA ARG A 391 7.65 5.23 -9.03
C ARG A 391 8.95 5.82 -8.48
N ASP A 392 8.97 6.07 -7.18
CA ASP A 392 10.15 6.59 -6.49
C ASP A 392 11.24 5.53 -6.36
N ASP A 393 12.50 5.98 -6.36
CA ASP A 393 13.67 5.12 -6.11
C ASP A 393 13.91 4.94 -4.60
N ILE A 394 12.93 4.31 -3.93
CA ILE A 394 12.79 4.23 -2.48
C ILE A 394 13.99 3.62 -1.72
N TYR A 395 14.80 2.82 -2.40
CA TYR A 395 16.01 2.16 -1.88
C TYR A 395 17.29 2.64 -2.60
N ASN A 396 17.22 3.73 -3.38
CA ASN A 396 18.32 4.33 -4.15
C ASN A 396 19.10 3.31 -5.02
N LYS A 397 18.39 2.50 -5.82
CA LYS A 397 18.98 1.48 -6.72
C LYS A 397 19.05 1.90 -8.18
N ASP A 398 18.45 3.02 -8.55
CA ASP A 398 18.64 3.66 -9.86
C ASP A 398 19.87 4.57 -9.85
N GLY A 399 20.26 5.11 -8.68
CA GLY A 399 21.47 5.93 -8.52
C GLY A 399 21.39 7.29 -9.22
N LEU A 400 20.18 7.74 -9.57
CA LEU A 400 19.93 9.03 -10.26
C LEU A 400 20.00 10.25 -9.31
N GLY A 401 20.35 10.03 -8.04
CA GLY A 401 20.28 11.02 -6.98
C GLY A 401 18.85 11.26 -6.50
N ASN A 402 18.70 11.98 -5.39
CA ASN A 402 17.40 12.33 -4.83
C ASN A 402 16.69 13.36 -5.72
N ALA A 403 16.04 12.89 -6.79
CA ALA A 403 14.72 13.43 -7.10
C ALA A 403 13.89 13.25 -5.83
N ILE A 404 13.58 14.37 -5.17
CA ILE A 404 12.95 14.45 -3.85
C ILE A 404 11.87 13.35 -3.75
N PRO A 405 11.90 12.48 -2.71
CA PRO A 405 10.88 11.45 -2.52
C PRO A 405 9.51 12.09 -2.71
N VAL A 406 8.80 11.66 -3.76
CA VAL A 406 7.62 12.35 -4.27
C VAL A 406 6.58 12.40 -3.17
N ALA A 407 6.43 11.30 -2.42
CA ALA A 407 6.01 11.39 -1.04
C ALA A 407 7.24 11.26 -0.12
N SER A 408 7.42 12.20 0.80
CA SER A 408 8.02 11.92 2.08
C SER A 408 6.91 11.98 3.11
N ARG A 409 6.86 11.00 4.02
CA ARG A 409 6.05 11.18 5.23
C ARG A 409 6.73 12.29 6.02
N THR A 410 6.06 13.43 6.20
CA THR A 410 6.50 14.40 7.21
C THR A 410 6.54 13.65 8.54
N PRO A 411 7.66 13.61 9.28
CA PRO A 411 7.71 12.93 10.56
C PRO A 411 6.91 13.74 11.60
N THR A 412 5.60 13.48 11.67
CA THR A 412 4.78 13.86 12.82
C THR A 412 5.04 12.82 13.90
N GLU A 413 5.97 13.16 14.80
CA GLU A 413 6.42 12.31 15.91
C GLU A 413 7.15 11.01 15.48
N PRO A 414 7.89 10.32 16.37
CA PRO A 414 8.58 9.08 16.02
C PRO A 414 7.61 7.99 15.53
N ASP A 415 8.14 7.03 14.77
CA ASP A 415 7.48 5.89 14.10
C ASP A 415 6.77 4.89 15.08
N GLU A 416 5.87 5.36 15.96
CA GLU A 416 5.31 4.57 17.06
C GLU A 416 3.93 3.94 16.78
N GLU A 417 3.14 4.51 15.86
CA GLU A 417 1.72 4.13 15.71
C GLU A 417 1.45 2.98 14.74
N MET A 418 2.39 2.62 13.85
CA MET A 418 2.01 1.95 12.60
C MET A 418 2.31 0.45 12.50
N PHE A 419 2.69 -0.21 13.60
CA PHE A 419 2.78 -1.67 13.61
C PHE A 419 1.47 -2.34 14.03
N LEU A 420 0.83 -1.85 15.09
CA LEU A 420 -0.44 -2.36 15.63
C LEU A 420 -1.18 -1.21 16.35
N GLN A 421 -2.25 -0.70 15.75
CA GLN A 421 -3.35 -0.04 16.45
C GLN A 421 -4.63 -0.80 16.08
N ASN A 422 -5.53 -0.92 17.06
CA ASN A 422 -6.80 -1.66 16.96
C ASN A 422 -7.80 -0.93 16.05
#